data_AF-A0A351SJ01-F1
#
_entry.id   AF-A0A351SJ01-F1
#
_cell.length_a   1.000
_cell.length_b   1.000
_cell.length_c   1.000
_cell.angle_alpha   90.00
_cell.angle_beta   90.00
_cell.angle_gamma   90.00
#
_symmetry.space_group_name_H-M   'P 1'
#
loop_
_entity.id
_entity.type
_entity.pdbx_description
1 polymer ?
#
loop_
_entity_poly.entity_id
_entity_poly.type
_entity_poly.pdbx_seq_one_letter_code
_entity_poly.pdbx_strand_id
1 'polypeptide(L)'
;GLISGHEEARPDYDALDPGASAVTTTAPENVEEGDAGAGIYDFPKGAQAGSCLHHIYEHWDFTCTDRAALDDQVQETLQLFGFSDDWTPVVAENVEHVLNAALPGEPPLSLSRVPPAARVNEMEFHFSVEQLSAHGLMHAITTHAPELANKIGGIEFRSLQGYLHGFIDLIFEVEGRFYVADYKSNHLGERREDYTALRMQAEM
;
A
#
# COMPACT_ATOMS: atom_id res chain seq x y z
N GLY A 1 29.92 4.37 -23.16
CA GLY A 1 28.99 3.70 -24.09
C GLY A 1 27.60 3.97 -23.56
N LEU A 2 26.77 4.65 -24.35
CA LEU A 2 25.37 4.90 -24.05
C LEU A 2 24.63 3.57 -24.12
N ILE A 3 23.93 3.20 -23.04
CA ILE A 3 22.90 2.17 -23.08
C ILE A 3 21.63 2.86 -22.63
N SER A 4 20.78 3.19 -23.59
CA SER A 4 19.38 3.58 -23.37
C SER A 4 18.60 2.31 -23.06
N GLY A 5 18.35 2.04 -21.78
CA GLY A 5 17.28 1.15 -21.36
C GLY A 5 16.08 2.03 -21.04
N HIS A 6 15.19 2.21 -22.02
CA HIS A 6 13.85 2.72 -21.74
C HIS A 6 13.03 1.50 -21.30
N GLU A 7 13.29 1.01 -20.09
CA GLU A 7 12.23 0.35 -19.34
C GLU A 7 11.30 1.48 -18.91
N GLU A 8 10.05 1.44 -19.35
CA GLU A 8 9.00 2.19 -18.68
C GLU A 8 8.99 1.68 -17.25
N ALA A 9 9.60 2.45 -16.34
CA ALA A 9 9.56 2.15 -14.92
C ALA A 9 8.09 2.25 -14.50
N ARG A 10 7.47 1.10 -14.26
CA ARG A 10 6.13 1.02 -13.67
C ARG A 10 6.30 0.96 -12.16
N PRO A 11 5.36 1.50 -11.38
CA PRO A 11 5.36 1.32 -9.94
C PRO A 11 5.42 -0.18 -9.63
N ASP A 12 6.37 -0.58 -8.78
CA ASP A 12 6.53 -1.97 -8.34
C ASP A 12 5.79 -2.15 -7.02
N TYR A 13 4.56 -2.64 -7.13
CA TYR A 13 3.70 -2.94 -5.99
C TYR A 13 4.12 -4.28 -5.37
N ASP A 14 4.90 -4.21 -4.29
CA ASP A 14 5.32 -5.31 -3.41
C ASP A 14 6.61 -6.08 -3.78
N ALA A 15 7.70 -5.38 -4.10
CA ALA A 15 9.04 -5.99 -4.11
C ALA A 15 9.53 -6.31 -2.69
N LEU A 16 9.24 -7.52 -2.18
CA LEU A 16 9.88 -8.09 -0.99
C LEU A 16 10.65 -9.40 -1.31
N ASP A 17 11.76 -9.55 -0.58
CA ASP A 17 12.86 -10.53 -0.63
C ASP A 17 12.48 -12.01 -0.89
N PRO A 18 13.17 -12.78 -1.76
CA PRO A 18 12.87 -14.19 -2.08
C PRO A 18 13.07 -15.24 -0.95
N GLY A 19 13.12 -14.83 0.33
CA GLY A 19 13.78 -15.60 1.39
C GLY A 19 12.93 -16.36 2.42
N ALA A 20 11.60 -16.27 2.42
CA ALA A 20 10.80 -16.85 3.52
C ALA A 20 10.28 -18.27 3.19
N SER A 21 10.99 -19.28 3.70
CA SER A 21 10.66 -20.70 3.57
C SER A 21 9.42 -21.11 4.40
N ALA A 22 8.57 -21.94 3.80
CA ALA A 22 7.33 -22.45 4.38
C ALA A 22 7.54 -23.27 5.67
N VAL A 23 6.70 -23.04 6.68
CA VAL A 23 6.61 -23.89 7.88
C VAL A 23 5.19 -24.44 8.02
N THR A 24 5.13 -25.77 8.08
CA THR A 24 3.94 -26.61 8.13
C THR A 24 3.17 -26.50 9.45
N THR A 25 1.85 -26.41 9.31
CA THR A 25 0.76 -26.34 10.30
C THR A 25 0.67 -27.52 11.27
N THR A 26 0.30 -27.24 12.52
CA THR A 26 -0.45 -28.15 13.41
C THR A 26 -1.58 -27.39 14.11
N ALA A 27 -2.82 -27.89 14.00
CA ALA A 27 -4.03 -27.39 14.68
C ALA A 27 -4.05 -27.78 16.18
N PRO A 28 -4.85 -27.11 17.06
CA PRO A 28 -6.29 -27.40 17.15
C PRO A 28 -7.26 -26.25 17.51
N GLU A 29 -8.49 -26.43 17.01
CA GLU A 29 -9.86 -26.29 17.57
C GLU A 29 -10.41 -25.04 18.31
N ASN A 30 -11.60 -24.66 17.79
CA ASN A 30 -12.77 -23.94 18.34
C ASN A 30 -12.70 -22.43 18.57
N VAL A 31 -13.19 -21.68 17.57
CA VAL A 31 -13.90 -20.40 17.79
C VAL A 31 -15.06 -20.28 16.79
N GLU A 32 -16.15 -19.72 17.29
CA GLU A 32 -17.53 -19.60 16.80
C GLU A 32 -17.74 -19.24 15.32
N GLU A 33 -18.75 -19.89 14.73
CA GLU A 33 -19.26 -19.67 13.36
C GLU A 33 -19.83 -18.24 13.20
N GLY A 34 -19.04 -17.36 12.60
CA GLY A 34 -19.50 -16.12 11.98
C GLY A 34 -19.26 -16.20 10.47
N ASP A 35 -20.34 -16.24 9.71
CA ASP A 35 -20.47 -16.12 8.25
C ASP A 35 -19.38 -16.78 7.38
N ALA A 36 -19.71 -17.92 6.78
CA ALA A 36 -18.86 -18.67 5.86
C ALA A 36 -18.84 -18.05 4.44
N GLY A 37 -18.52 -16.75 4.36
CA GLY A 37 -18.12 -16.07 3.13
C GLY A 37 -16.64 -15.71 3.24
N ALA A 38 -15.85 -16.04 2.22
CA ALA A 38 -14.43 -15.68 2.16
C ALA A 38 -14.29 -14.15 2.26
N GLY A 39 -13.64 -13.66 3.32
CA GLY A 39 -13.48 -12.22 3.57
C GLY A 39 -12.29 -11.65 2.80
N ILE A 40 -12.01 -10.35 2.97
CA ILE A 40 -10.83 -9.74 2.33
C ILE A 40 -9.51 -10.42 2.71
N TYR A 41 -9.44 -11.07 3.88
CA TYR A 41 -8.25 -11.82 4.31
C TYR A 41 -8.00 -13.08 3.46
N ASP A 42 -9.05 -13.62 2.83
CA ASP A 42 -8.99 -14.77 1.93
C ASP A 42 -8.71 -14.37 0.46
N PHE A 43 -8.73 -13.06 0.15
CA PHE A 43 -8.39 -12.58 -1.19
C PHE A 43 -6.96 -13.03 -1.57
N PRO A 44 -6.69 -13.37 -2.85
CA PRO A 44 -5.37 -13.81 -3.27
C PRO A 44 -4.26 -12.86 -2.81
N LYS A 45 -3.08 -13.42 -2.55
CA LYS A 45 -1.93 -12.71 -1.97
C LYS A 45 -0.82 -12.53 -3.01
N GLY A 46 0.07 -11.58 -2.76
CA GLY A 46 1.26 -11.32 -3.58
C GLY A 46 1.08 -10.15 -4.55
N ALA A 47 2.17 -9.83 -5.27
CA ALA A 47 2.30 -8.60 -6.06
C ALA A 47 1.16 -8.34 -7.06
N GLN A 48 0.62 -9.39 -7.69
CA GLN A 48 -0.49 -9.24 -8.64
C GLN A 48 -1.79 -8.80 -7.97
N ALA A 49 -2.06 -9.32 -6.75
CA ALA A 49 -3.22 -8.91 -5.96
C ALA A 49 -3.05 -7.48 -5.44
N GLY A 50 -1.84 -7.13 -4.98
CA GLY A 50 -1.49 -5.74 -4.62
C GLY A 50 -1.70 -4.79 -5.78
N SER A 51 -1.14 -5.09 -6.95
CA SER A 51 -1.30 -4.30 -8.17
C SER A 51 -2.77 -4.13 -8.58
N CYS A 52 -3.60 -5.17 -8.41
CA CYS A 52 -5.03 -5.11 -8.67
C CYS A 52 -5.73 -4.11 -7.75
N LEU A 53 -5.44 -4.14 -6.44
CA LEU A 53 -6.03 -3.21 -5.48
C LEU A 53 -5.57 -1.77 -5.73
N HIS A 54 -4.28 -1.57 -6.01
CA HIS A 54 -3.72 -0.26 -6.37
C HIS A 54 -4.41 0.33 -7.59
N HIS A 55 -4.60 -0.46 -8.64
CA HIS A 55 -5.29 -0.02 -9.85
C HIS A 55 -6.71 0.48 -9.56
N ILE A 56 -7.44 -0.18 -8.64
CA ILE A 56 -8.77 0.27 -8.20
C ILE A 56 -8.67 1.65 -7.53
N TYR A 57 -7.74 1.83 -6.57
CA TYR A 57 -7.58 3.11 -5.86
C TYR A 57 -7.11 4.26 -6.77
N GLU A 58 -6.31 3.95 -7.78
CA GLU A 58 -5.84 4.91 -8.78
C GLU A 58 -7.01 5.44 -9.64
N HIS A 59 -7.94 4.56 -10.02
CA HIS A 59 -8.99 4.89 -11.00
C HIS A 59 -10.35 5.23 -10.37
N TRP A 60 -10.63 4.80 -9.14
CA TRP A 60 -11.91 5.07 -8.48
C TRP A 60 -12.03 6.51 -7.96
N ASP A 61 -13.17 7.16 -8.21
CA ASP A 61 -13.51 8.43 -7.56
C ASP A 61 -13.95 8.18 -6.11
N PHE A 62 -13.12 8.58 -5.14
CA PHE A 62 -13.38 8.31 -3.72
C PHE A 62 -14.65 9.01 -3.19
N THR A 63 -15.14 10.02 -3.90
CA THR A 63 -16.36 10.74 -3.53
C THR A 63 -17.63 10.15 -4.13
N CYS A 64 -17.50 9.17 -5.04
CA CYS A 64 -18.62 8.47 -5.63
C CYS A 64 -19.27 7.53 -4.61
N THR A 65 -20.59 7.65 -4.46
CA THR A 65 -21.40 6.81 -3.55
C THR A 65 -22.25 5.79 -4.29
N ASP A 66 -22.07 5.64 -5.60
CA ASP A 66 -22.81 4.67 -6.42
C ASP A 66 -22.14 3.30 -6.31
N ARG A 67 -22.74 2.44 -5.50
CA ARG A 67 -22.23 1.08 -5.27
C ARG A 67 -22.22 0.23 -6.53
N ALA A 68 -23.19 0.41 -7.43
CA ALA A 68 -23.22 -0.37 -8.68
C ALA A 68 -22.05 0.02 -9.59
N ALA A 69 -21.74 1.31 -9.67
CA ALA A 69 -20.58 1.78 -10.42
C ALA A 69 -19.25 1.28 -9.82
N LEU A 70 -19.17 1.16 -8.48
CA LEU A 70 -17.99 0.58 -7.82
C LEU A 70 -17.87 -0.91 -8.15
N ASP A 71 -18.95 -1.67 -8.03
CA ASP A 71 -18.97 -3.09 -8.36
C ASP A 71 -18.54 -3.31 -9.83
N ASP A 72 -19.04 -2.49 -10.77
CA ASP A 72 -18.65 -2.55 -12.19
C ASP A 72 -17.15 -2.30 -12.38
N GLN A 73 -16.58 -1.26 -11.74
CA GLN A 73 -15.15 -0.95 -11.86
C GLN A 73 -14.28 -2.04 -11.21
N VAL A 74 -14.69 -2.54 -10.04
CA VAL A 74 -13.97 -3.61 -9.34
C VAL A 74 -14.00 -4.89 -10.18
N GLN A 75 -15.14 -5.26 -10.76
CA GLN A 75 -15.25 -6.42 -11.63
C GLN A 75 -14.34 -6.28 -12.86
N GLU A 76 -14.36 -5.14 -13.55
CA GLU A 76 -13.48 -4.88 -14.70
C GLU A 76 -12.00 -5.01 -14.31
N THR A 77 -11.63 -4.49 -13.13
CA THR A 77 -10.25 -4.55 -12.64
C THR A 77 -9.86 -5.99 -12.26
N LEU A 78 -10.72 -6.74 -11.57
CA LEU A 78 -10.47 -8.14 -11.24
C LEU A 78 -10.20 -8.96 -12.50
N GLN A 79 -11.00 -8.77 -13.55
CA GLN A 79 -10.80 -9.43 -14.84
C GLN A 79 -9.48 -9.04 -15.50
N LEU A 80 -9.13 -7.75 -15.50
CA LEU A 80 -7.87 -7.24 -16.04
C LEU A 80 -6.65 -7.91 -15.39
N PHE A 81 -6.72 -8.14 -14.08
CA PHE A 81 -5.65 -8.78 -13.31
C PHE A 81 -5.81 -10.31 -13.19
N GLY A 82 -6.82 -10.92 -13.82
CA GLY A 82 -6.99 -12.38 -13.89
C GLY A 82 -7.61 -13.03 -12.65
N PHE A 83 -8.33 -12.28 -11.83
CA PHE A 83 -9.09 -12.77 -10.67
C PHE A 83 -10.55 -13.06 -11.03
N SER A 84 -11.21 -13.93 -10.23
CA SER A 84 -12.64 -14.25 -10.42
C SER A 84 -13.53 -13.08 -10.04
N ASP A 85 -14.58 -12.83 -10.82
CA ASP A 85 -15.65 -11.87 -10.53
C ASP A 85 -16.37 -12.16 -9.20
N ASP A 86 -16.29 -13.40 -8.69
CA ASP A 86 -16.85 -13.78 -7.39
C ASP A 86 -16.26 -12.95 -6.22
N TRP A 87 -15.08 -12.34 -6.42
CA TRP A 87 -14.45 -11.45 -5.42
C TRP A 87 -15.02 -10.04 -5.41
N THR A 88 -15.83 -9.65 -6.40
CA THR A 88 -16.33 -8.28 -6.55
C THR A 88 -16.98 -7.74 -5.27
N PRO A 89 -17.92 -8.47 -4.62
CA PRO A 89 -18.56 -7.97 -3.40
C PRO A 89 -17.56 -7.69 -2.27
N VAL A 90 -16.61 -8.61 -2.07
CA VAL A 90 -15.58 -8.57 -1.01
C VAL A 90 -14.62 -7.41 -1.24
N VAL A 91 -14.13 -7.24 -2.47
CA VAL A 91 -13.17 -6.19 -2.81
C VAL A 91 -13.83 -4.82 -2.79
N ALA A 92 -15.03 -4.67 -3.34
CA ALA A 92 -15.73 -3.40 -3.30
C ALA A 92 -16.14 -2.99 -1.87
N GLU A 93 -16.54 -3.94 -1.01
CA GLU A 93 -16.75 -3.68 0.43
C GLU A 93 -15.44 -3.26 1.11
N ASN A 94 -14.31 -3.89 0.78
CA ASN A 94 -13.02 -3.48 1.30
C ASN A 94 -12.64 -2.05 0.87
N VAL A 95 -12.84 -1.69 -0.40
CA VAL A 95 -12.58 -0.34 -0.91
C VAL A 95 -13.42 0.68 -0.12
N GLU A 96 -14.71 0.46 0.06
CA GLU A 96 -15.56 1.35 0.86
C GLU A 96 -15.07 1.46 2.31
N HIS A 97 -14.68 0.34 2.94
CA HIS A 97 -14.14 0.34 4.30
C HIS A 97 -12.84 1.16 4.40
N VAL A 98 -11.92 0.99 3.46
CA VAL A 98 -10.65 1.71 3.44
C VAL A 98 -10.89 3.20 3.24
N LEU A 99 -11.75 3.59 2.30
CA LEU A 99 -12.00 5.00 2.01
C LEU A 99 -12.72 5.73 3.16
N ASN A 100 -13.62 5.03 3.87
CA ASN A 100 -14.36 5.59 5.00
C ASN A 100 -13.63 5.47 6.34
N ALA A 101 -12.47 4.81 6.40
CA ALA A 101 -11.68 4.71 7.61
C ALA A 101 -11.27 6.10 8.13
N ALA A 102 -11.41 6.30 9.44
CA ALA A 102 -10.95 7.52 10.08
C ALA A 102 -9.42 7.50 10.18
N LEU A 103 -8.78 8.40 9.45
CA LEU A 103 -7.34 8.62 9.47
C LEU A 103 -6.95 9.61 10.59
N PRO A 104 -5.72 9.50 11.14
CA PRO A 104 -5.23 10.44 12.14
C PRO A 104 -5.27 11.89 11.64
N GLY A 105 -5.89 12.78 12.42
CA GLY A 105 -6.03 14.19 12.09
C GLY A 105 -7.09 14.88 12.96
N GLU A 106 -7.02 16.21 13.05
CA GLU A 106 -8.06 17.02 13.70
C GLU A 106 -8.52 18.13 12.73
N PRO A 107 -9.78 18.10 12.23
CA PRO A 107 -10.80 17.05 12.43
C PRO A 107 -10.39 15.68 11.82
N PRO A 108 -11.07 14.57 12.18
CA PRO A 108 -10.79 13.26 11.63
C PRO A 108 -10.85 13.26 10.09
N LEU A 109 -9.79 12.77 9.46
CA LEU A 109 -9.64 12.69 8.01
C LEU A 109 -10.23 11.38 7.49
N SER A 110 -10.72 11.38 6.24
CA SER A 110 -11.17 10.18 5.55
C SER A 110 -11.04 10.40 4.05
N LEU A 111 -10.58 9.37 3.33
CA LEU A 111 -10.31 9.47 1.89
C LEU A 111 -11.60 9.63 1.08
N SER A 112 -12.75 9.19 1.58
CA SER A 112 -14.05 9.33 0.89
C SER A 112 -14.50 10.78 0.68
N ARG A 113 -13.80 11.75 1.31
CA ARG A 113 -14.04 13.19 1.14
C ARG A 113 -13.05 13.87 0.22
N VAL A 114 -12.07 13.15 -0.31
CA VAL A 114 -10.99 13.70 -1.14
C VAL A 114 -11.42 13.67 -2.60
N PRO A 115 -11.76 14.81 -3.22
CA PRO A 115 -12.15 14.83 -4.63
C PRO A 115 -10.94 14.56 -5.54
N PRO A 116 -11.17 14.08 -6.78
CA PRO A 116 -10.09 13.84 -7.73
C PRO A 116 -9.16 15.04 -7.97
N ALA A 117 -9.71 16.26 -7.91
CA ALA A 117 -8.92 17.50 -8.09
C ALA A 117 -8.00 17.85 -6.91
N ALA A 118 -8.19 17.22 -5.75
CA ALA A 118 -7.39 17.45 -4.54
C ALA A 118 -6.42 16.30 -4.26
N ARG A 119 -6.17 15.42 -5.24
CA ARG A 119 -5.23 14.32 -5.12
C ARG A 119 -4.41 14.11 -6.38
N VAL A 120 -3.26 13.48 -6.21
CA VAL A 120 -2.42 12.93 -7.27
C VAL A 120 -2.17 11.48 -6.91
N ASN A 121 -2.57 10.57 -7.80
CA ASN A 121 -2.27 9.15 -7.69
C ASN A 121 -0.96 8.86 -8.42
N GLU A 122 -0.21 7.87 -7.94
CA GLU A 122 1.05 7.38 -8.54
C GLU A 122 2.04 8.51 -8.92
N MET A 123 2.30 9.44 -8.01
CA MET A 123 3.19 10.56 -8.33
C MET A 123 4.64 10.09 -8.48
N GLU A 124 5.14 10.06 -9.70
CA GLU A 124 6.53 9.82 -10.02
C GLU A 124 7.43 10.97 -9.53
N PHE A 125 8.57 10.64 -8.92
CA PHE A 125 9.56 11.62 -8.49
C PHE A 125 10.99 11.23 -8.87
N HIS A 126 11.83 12.25 -9.04
CA HIS A 126 13.25 12.12 -9.34
C HIS A 126 14.06 13.09 -8.49
N PHE A 127 14.94 12.58 -7.63
CA PHE A 127 15.87 13.40 -6.84
C PHE A 127 17.31 13.13 -7.27
N SER A 128 18.02 14.18 -7.67
CA SER A 128 19.46 14.08 -7.93
C SER A 128 20.20 13.85 -6.61
N VAL A 129 20.98 12.78 -6.55
CA VAL A 129 21.80 12.39 -5.39
C VAL A 129 23.25 12.30 -5.83
N GLU A 130 24.07 13.18 -5.28
CA GLU A 130 25.50 13.26 -5.64
C GLU A 130 26.36 12.26 -4.86
N GLN A 131 26.18 12.17 -3.55
CA GLN A 131 26.91 11.27 -2.65
C GLN A 131 26.04 10.82 -1.49
N LEU A 132 24.97 10.06 -1.78
CA LEU A 132 24.16 9.47 -0.73
C LEU A 132 24.90 8.26 -0.15
N SER A 133 25.24 8.29 1.13
CA SER A 133 25.84 7.16 1.84
C SER A 133 24.95 6.72 2.98
N ALA A 134 24.96 5.42 3.28
CA ALA A 134 24.19 4.86 4.39
C ALA A 134 24.52 5.54 5.73
N HIS A 135 25.81 5.78 5.99
CA HIS A 135 26.27 6.50 7.18
C HIS A 135 25.76 7.95 7.21
N GLY A 136 25.84 8.68 6.09
CA GLY A 136 25.36 10.06 6.02
C GLY A 136 23.84 10.16 6.21
N LEU A 137 23.09 9.23 5.62
CA LEU A 137 21.64 9.14 5.79
C LEU A 137 21.28 8.83 7.24
N MET A 138 21.90 7.82 7.86
CA MET A 138 21.65 7.54 9.27
C MET A 138 22.03 8.69 10.20
N HIS A 139 23.12 9.40 9.91
CA HIS A 139 23.48 10.59 10.67
C HIS A 139 22.39 11.67 10.57
N ALA A 140 21.86 11.92 9.36
CA ALA A 140 20.78 12.88 9.16
C ALA A 140 19.49 12.46 9.88
N ILE A 141 19.08 11.20 9.77
CA ILE A 141 17.90 10.64 10.46
C ILE A 141 18.07 10.78 11.98
N THR A 142 19.20 10.37 12.53
CA THR A 142 19.47 10.47 13.97
C THR A 142 19.44 11.91 14.46
N THR A 143 19.87 12.87 13.63
CA THR A 143 19.91 14.30 13.99
C THR A 143 18.52 14.95 13.94
N HIS A 144 17.73 14.64 12.92
CA HIS A 144 16.51 15.40 12.59
C HIS A 144 15.21 14.64 12.84
N ALA A 145 15.26 13.31 12.94
CA ALA A 145 14.13 12.41 13.18
C ALA A 145 14.56 11.26 14.13
N PRO A 146 15.00 11.55 15.36
CA PRO A 146 15.52 10.54 16.28
C PRO A 146 14.50 9.45 16.63
N GLU A 147 13.20 9.76 16.59
CA GLU A 147 12.10 8.80 16.75
C GLU A 147 12.05 7.76 15.63
N LEU A 148 12.50 8.14 14.42
CA LEU A 148 12.59 7.26 13.27
C LEU A 148 13.88 6.43 13.32
N ALA A 149 14.98 7.00 13.84
CA ALA A 149 16.26 6.29 14.00
C ALA A 149 16.15 5.02 14.85
N ASN A 150 15.23 4.98 15.83
CA ASN A 150 15.00 3.79 16.66
C ASN A 150 14.16 2.71 15.97
N LYS A 151 13.47 3.06 14.87
CA LYS A 151 12.59 2.16 14.11
C LYS A 151 13.29 1.60 12.89
N ILE A 152 14.10 2.43 12.23
CA ILE A 152 14.89 2.00 11.09
C ILE A 152 16.04 1.14 11.63
N GLY A 153 16.11 -0.11 11.16
CA GLY A 153 17.27 -0.97 11.42
C GLY A 153 18.57 -0.37 10.84
N GLY A 154 19.69 -1.09 10.95
CA GLY A 154 20.92 -0.63 10.28
C GLY A 154 20.66 -0.46 8.77
N ILE A 155 20.82 0.76 8.24
CA ILE A 155 20.76 0.99 6.80
C ILE A 155 22.12 0.62 6.22
N GLU A 156 22.14 -0.29 5.24
CA GLU A 156 23.35 -0.71 4.55
C GLU A 156 23.16 -0.67 3.03
N PHE A 157 23.85 0.25 2.36
CA PHE A 157 23.97 0.28 0.91
C PHE A 157 25.28 0.93 0.49
N ARG A 158 25.75 0.61 -0.71
CA ARG A 158 26.92 1.26 -1.31
C ARG A 158 26.56 2.69 -1.69
N SER A 159 27.51 3.61 -1.54
CA SER A 159 27.29 5.02 -1.92
C SER A 159 26.65 5.15 -3.30
N LEU A 160 25.54 5.88 -3.34
CA LEU A 160 24.72 6.07 -4.53
C LEU A 160 24.96 7.46 -5.12
N GLN A 161 25.23 7.49 -6.42
CA GLN A 161 25.40 8.68 -7.23
C GLN A 161 24.52 8.53 -8.47
N GLY A 162 23.66 9.51 -8.75
CA GLY A 162 22.70 9.47 -9.85
C GLY A 162 21.36 10.09 -9.44
N TYR A 163 20.27 9.40 -9.76
CA TYR A 163 18.92 9.82 -9.38
C TYR A 163 18.28 8.76 -8.47
N LEU A 164 17.66 9.22 -7.39
CA LEU A 164 16.67 8.45 -6.66
C LEU A 164 15.35 8.64 -7.39
N HIS A 165 14.78 7.53 -7.86
CA HIS A 165 13.51 7.49 -8.56
C HIS A 165 12.54 6.62 -7.77
N GLY A 166 11.26 6.97 -7.82
CA GLY A 166 10.21 6.23 -7.17
C GLY A 166 8.84 6.85 -7.42
N PHE A 167 7.83 6.23 -6.83
CA PHE A 167 6.44 6.63 -6.92
C PHE A 167 5.86 6.82 -5.52
N ILE A 168 4.84 7.67 -5.43
CA ILE A 168 4.04 7.86 -4.22
C ILE A 168 2.61 7.51 -4.60
N ASP A 169 2.03 6.48 -3.98
CA ASP A 169 0.70 5.96 -4.34
C ASP A 169 -0.36 7.06 -4.31
N LEU A 170 -0.39 7.85 -3.24
CA LEU A 170 -1.35 8.92 -3.08
C LEU A 170 -0.74 10.14 -2.38
N ILE A 171 -0.86 11.29 -3.03
CA ILE A 171 -0.73 12.60 -2.40
C ILE A 171 -2.09 13.28 -2.43
N PHE A 172 -2.53 13.83 -1.31
CA PHE A 172 -3.81 14.54 -1.26
C PHE A 172 -3.78 15.75 -0.34
N GLU A 173 -4.66 16.72 -0.63
CA GLU A 173 -4.81 17.94 0.13
C GLU A 173 -6.15 17.94 0.88
N VAL A 174 -6.10 18.24 2.18
CA VAL A 174 -7.30 18.54 2.98
C VAL A 174 -7.03 19.79 3.80
N GLU A 175 -7.92 20.78 3.68
CA GLU A 175 -7.87 22.04 4.45
C GLU A 175 -6.49 22.76 4.35
N GLY A 176 -5.86 22.76 3.17
CA GLY A 176 -4.56 23.41 2.93
C GLY A 176 -3.36 22.63 3.45
N ARG A 177 -3.55 21.39 3.93
CA ARG A 177 -2.47 20.49 4.37
C ARG A 177 -2.31 19.36 3.36
N PHE A 178 -1.07 19.05 3.02
CA PHE A 178 -0.72 17.93 2.14
C PHE A 178 -0.40 16.69 2.97
N TYR A 179 -0.88 15.56 2.48
CA TYR A 179 -0.71 14.23 3.07
C TYR A 179 -0.14 13.28 2.02
N VAL A 180 0.61 12.31 2.50
CA VAL A 180 1.11 11.18 1.71
C VAL A 180 0.51 9.91 2.30
N ALA A 181 -0.02 9.06 1.44
CA ALA A 181 -0.46 7.72 1.81
C ALA A 181 0.13 6.69 0.86
N ASP A 182 0.33 5.49 1.39
CA ASP A 182 0.84 4.32 0.69
C ASP A 182 -0.09 3.14 1.03
N TYR A 183 -0.55 2.43 0.01
CA TYR A 183 -1.46 1.29 0.16
C TYR A 183 -0.63 0.01 0.28
N LYS A 184 -0.76 -0.70 1.41
CA LYS A 184 -0.09 -2.00 1.61
C LYS A 184 -1.10 -3.15 1.64
N SER A 185 -0.84 -4.15 0.81
CA SER A 185 -1.55 -5.44 0.75
C SER A 185 -0.86 -6.55 1.56
N ASN A 186 0.07 -6.19 2.45
CA ASN A 186 0.86 -7.15 3.23
C ASN A 186 -0.05 -8.08 4.05
N HIS A 187 0.22 -9.37 3.96
CA HIS A 187 -0.52 -10.39 4.67
C HIS A 187 0.04 -10.60 6.09
N LEU A 188 -0.69 -10.17 7.11
CA LEU A 188 -0.28 -10.31 8.51
C LEU A 188 -0.93 -11.53 9.21
N GLY A 189 -1.93 -12.14 8.55
CA GLY A 189 -2.69 -13.30 9.01
C GLY A 189 -4.11 -13.31 8.44
N GLU A 190 -4.89 -14.34 8.81
CA GLU A 190 -6.22 -14.61 8.26
C GLU A 190 -7.36 -13.91 9.03
N ARG A 191 -7.04 -13.18 10.10
CA ARG A 191 -8.03 -12.57 10.99
C ARG A 191 -7.73 -11.11 11.23
N ARG A 192 -8.76 -10.33 11.55
CA ARG A 192 -8.62 -8.92 11.95
C ARG A 192 -7.63 -8.71 13.09
N GLU A 193 -7.58 -9.65 14.04
CA GLU A 193 -6.66 -9.59 15.18
C GLU A 193 -5.18 -9.69 14.78
N ASP A 194 -4.89 -10.14 13.56
CA ASP A 194 -3.54 -10.21 13.03
C ASP A 194 -3.05 -8.84 12.51
N TYR A 195 -3.93 -7.85 12.34
CA TYR A 195 -3.62 -6.51 11.83
C TYR A 195 -3.58 -5.45 12.95
N THR A 196 -3.08 -5.84 14.12
CA THR A 196 -2.88 -4.90 15.23
C THR A 196 -1.77 -3.90 14.92
N ALA A 197 -1.80 -2.73 15.56
CA ALA A 197 -0.77 -1.71 15.40
C ALA A 197 0.65 -2.24 15.65
N LEU A 198 0.82 -3.16 16.60
CA LEU A 198 2.10 -3.79 16.88
C LEU A 198 2.60 -4.67 15.72
N ARG A 199 1.70 -5.47 15.12
CA ARG A 199 2.07 -6.34 14.00
C ARG A 199 2.31 -5.55 12.72
N MET A 200 1.48 -4.54 12.45
CA MET A 200 1.71 -3.61 11.33
C MET A 200 3.06 -2.88 11.48
N GLN A 201 3.41 -2.44 12.69
CA GLN A 201 4.70 -1.77 12.93
C GLN A 201 5.90 -2.71 12.81
N ALA A 202 5.73 -4.02 13.04
CA ALA A 202 6.81 -5.00 12.90
C ALA A 202 7.11 -5.38 11.44
N GLU A 203 6.14 -5.17 10.56
CA GLU A 203 6.25 -5.43 9.11
C GLU A 203 6.78 -4.22 8.33
N MET A 204 6.56 -3.00 8.85
CA MET A 204 7.10 -1.74 8.29
C MET A 204 8.60 -1.59 8.55
#